data_AF-A0A927VTU5-F1
#
_entry.id   AF-A0A927VTU5-F1
#
_cell.length_a   1.000
_cell.length_b   1.000
_cell.length_c   1.000
_cell.angle_alpha   90.00
_cell.angle_beta   90.00
_cell.angle_gamma   90.00
#
_symmetry.space_group_name_H-M   'P 1'
#
loop_
_entity.id
_entity.type
_entity.pdbx_description
1 polymer ?
#
loop_
_entity_poly.entity_id
_entity_poly.type
_entity_poly.pdbx_seq_one_letter_code
_entity_poly.pdbx_strand_id
1 'polypeptide(L)'
;MADWIKVNTNRLKSDASDIESYIQAIRNRITDLRAHSATLDAMWDGPSSEAFKMAFLSDIEALEAIMASLDAMNEYEDVARQKYDECESKVADLVNQVHVG
;
A
#
# COMPACT_ATOMS: atom_id res chain seq x y z
N MET A 1 6.46 -27.34 21.71
CA MET A 1 7.02 -27.26 20.34
C MET A 1 6.67 -25.87 19.85
N ALA A 2 7.67 -25.02 19.63
CA ALA A 2 7.43 -23.66 19.14
C ALA A 2 7.20 -23.73 17.63
N ASP A 3 6.00 -23.39 17.17
CA ASP A 3 5.71 -23.17 15.76
C ASP A 3 6.40 -21.86 15.33
N TRP A 4 7.65 -21.98 14.89
CA TRP A 4 8.34 -20.89 14.22
C TRP A 4 7.81 -20.87 12.79
N ILE A 5 6.83 -20.01 12.52
CA ILE A 5 6.53 -19.65 11.14
C ILE A 5 7.80 -18.99 10.61
N LYS A 6 8.55 -19.72 9.78
CA LYS A 6 9.70 -19.18 9.05
C LYS A 6 9.14 -18.20 8.01
N VAL A 7 8.73 -17.02 8.46
CA VAL A 7 8.37 -15.92 7.58
C VAL A 7 9.63 -15.58 6.81
N ASN A 8 9.59 -15.79 5.50
CA ASN A 8 10.68 -15.40 4.62
C ASN A 8 10.62 -13.87 4.50
N THR A 9 11.30 -13.20 5.43
CA THR A 9 11.37 -11.73 5.56
C THR A 9 11.78 -11.05 4.26
N ASN A 10 12.58 -11.72 3.42
CA ASN A 10 12.95 -11.22 2.09
C ASN A 10 11.78 -11.24 1.08
N ARG A 11 10.92 -12.26 1.12
CA ARG A 11 9.69 -12.29 0.30
C ARG A 11 8.69 -11.25 0.78
N LEU A 12 8.49 -11.15 2.09
CA LEU A 12 7.63 -10.13 2.69
C LEU A 12 8.07 -8.71 2.28
N LYS A 13 9.39 -8.46 2.25
CA LYS A 13 9.96 -7.19 1.80
C LYS A 13 9.73 -6.91 0.31
N SER A 14 9.86 -7.93 -0.54
CA SER A 14 9.61 -7.78 -1.98
C SER A 14 8.14 -7.48 -2.23
N ASP A 15 7.25 -8.23 -1.59
CA ASP A 15 5.80 -8.10 -1.75
C ASP A 15 5.32 -6.72 -1.27
N ALA A 16 5.81 -6.23 -0.13
CA ALA A 16 5.51 -4.89 0.38
C ALA A 16 5.97 -3.76 -0.58
N SER A 17 7.18 -3.89 -1.15
CA SER A 17 7.68 -2.93 -2.14
C SER A 17 6.90 -2.95 -3.46
N ASP A 18 6.44 -4.12 -3.90
CA ASP A 18 5.58 -4.23 -5.09
C ASP A 18 4.21 -3.60 -4.82
N ILE A 19 3.61 -3.85 -3.65
CA ILE A 19 2.35 -3.25 -3.21
C ILE A 19 2.47 -1.72 -3.15
N GLU A 20 3.55 -1.19 -2.57
CA GLU A 20 3.81 0.26 -2.52
C GLU A 20 3.90 0.86 -3.93
N SER A 21 4.60 0.18 -4.84
CA SER A 21 4.74 0.60 -6.24
C SER A 21 3.39 0.63 -6.96
N TYR A 22 2.53 -0.38 -6.73
CA TYR A 22 1.19 -0.43 -7.30
C TYR A 22 0.28 0.67 -6.74
N ILE A 23 0.32 0.92 -5.42
CA ILE A 23 -0.42 2.02 -4.78
C ILE A 23 -0.02 3.35 -5.42
N GLN A 24 1.28 3.60 -5.60
CA GLN A 24 1.75 4.84 -6.21
C GLN A 24 1.30 4.98 -7.67
N ALA A 25 1.32 3.89 -8.45
CA ALA A 25 0.83 3.89 -9.82
C ALA A 25 -0.68 4.19 -9.91
N ILE A 26 -1.48 3.67 -8.97
CA ILE A 26 -2.93 3.93 -8.90
C ILE A 26 -3.18 5.40 -8.53
N ARG A 27 -2.46 5.97 -7.56
CA ARG A 27 -2.55 7.40 -7.20
C ARG A 27 -2.27 8.33 -8.38
N ASN A 28 -1.24 8.02 -9.16
CA ASN A 28 -0.90 8.80 -10.34
C ASN A 28 -2.04 8.74 -11.37
N ARG A 29 -2.61 7.55 -11.62
CA ARG A 29 -3.74 7.38 -12.54
C ARG A 29 -5.03 8.08 -12.08
N ILE A 30 -5.33 8.09 -10.77
CA ILE A 30 -6.45 8.86 -10.21
C ILE A 30 -6.25 10.36 -10.49
N THR A 31 -5.02 10.85 -10.31
CA THR A 31 -4.66 12.24 -10.61
C THR A 31 -4.88 12.56 -12.09
N ASP A 32 -4.42 11.69 -12.99
CA ASP A 32 -4.61 11.84 -14.43
C ASP A 32 -6.09 11.82 -14.81
N LEU A 33 -6.88 10.91 -14.24
CA LEU A 33 -8.32 10.80 -14.48
C LEU A 33 -9.04 12.09 -14.07
N ARG A 34 -8.71 12.67 -12.90
CA ARG A 34 -9.25 13.97 -12.46
C ARG A 34 -8.93 15.09 -13.46
N ALA A 35 -7.70 15.14 -13.96
CA ALA A 35 -7.29 16.15 -14.94
C ALA A 35 -8.04 16.01 -16.28
N HIS A 36 -8.20 14.78 -16.78
CA HIS A 36 -8.99 14.52 -17.98
C HIS A 36 -10.47 14.86 -17.78
N SER A 37 -11.05 14.52 -16.64
CA SER A 37 -12.45 14.85 -16.32
C SER A 37 -12.68 16.36 -16.28
N ALA A 38 -11.77 17.13 -15.68
CA ALA A 38 -11.87 18.59 -15.65
C ALA A 38 -11.78 19.22 -17.06
N THR A 39 -10.98 18.61 -17.94
CA THR A 39 -10.86 19.05 -19.34
C THR A 39 -12.14 18.75 -20.14
N LEU A 40 -12.71 17.56 -19.95
CA LEU A 40 -13.99 17.16 -20.57
C LEU A 40 -15.13 18.08 -20.12
N ASP A 41 -15.14 18.43 -18.85
CA ASP A 41 -16.16 19.28 -18.25
C ASP A 41 -16.16 20.71 -18.84
N ALA A 42 -14.99 21.28 -19.09
CA ALA A 42 -14.87 22.59 -19.73
C ALA A 42 -15.43 22.63 -21.17
N MET A 43 -15.61 21.46 -21.81
CA MET A 43 -16.03 21.32 -23.20
C MET A 43 -17.44 20.75 -23.36
N TRP A 44 -18.04 20.22 -22.30
CA TRP A 44 -19.31 19.49 -22.36
C TRP A 44 -20.23 19.87 -21.20
N ASP A 45 -21.14 20.82 -21.47
CA ASP A 45 -22.15 21.28 -20.50
C ASP A 45 -23.53 20.68 -20.82
N GLY A 46 -24.28 20.30 -19.79
CA GLY A 46 -25.63 19.74 -19.89
C GLY A 46 -25.92 18.59 -18.90
N PRO A 47 -27.19 18.15 -18.82
CA PRO A 47 -27.63 17.16 -17.81
C PRO A 47 -26.87 15.82 -17.84
N SER A 48 -26.38 15.43 -19.01
CA SER A 48 -25.59 14.21 -19.18
C SER A 48 -24.15 14.34 -18.68
N SER A 49 -23.52 15.52 -18.78
CA SER A 49 -22.17 15.72 -18.25
C SER A 49 -22.17 15.77 -16.72
N GLU A 50 -23.21 16.35 -16.14
CA GLU A 50 -23.42 16.36 -14.69
C GLU A 50 -23.62 14.94 -14.13
N ALA A 51 -24.42 14.11 -14.81
CA ALA A 51 -24.59 12.71 -14.42
C ALA A 51 -23.27 11.91 -14.53
N PHE A 52 -22.48 12.16 -15.58
CA PHE A 52 -21.16 11.54 -15.75
C PHE A 52 -20.20 11.96 -14.63
N LYS A 53 -20.14 13.26 -14.28
CA LYS A 53 -19.34 13.74 -13.15
C LYS A 53 -19.69 13.07 -11.85
N MET A 54 -20.98 12.98 -11.53
CA MET A 54 -21.41 12.38 -10.28
C MET A 54 -20.96 10.92 -10.19
N ALA A 55 -21.13 10.16 -11.27
CA ALA A 55 -20.65 8.78 -11.35
C ALA A 55 -19.11 8.72 -11.22
N PHE A 56 -18.40 9.56 -11.97
CA PHE A 56 -16.95 9.62 -11.95
C PHE A 56 -16.37 9.99 -10.57
N LEU A 57 -16.97 10.96 -9.87
CA LEU A 57 -16.58 11.32 -8.50
C LEU A 57 -16.83 10.17 -7.53
N SER A 58 -17.97 9.49 -7.64
CA SER A 58 -18.27 8.30 -6.83
C SER A 58 -17.26 7.17 -7.07
N ASP A 59 -16.84 6.96 -8.31
CA ASP A 59 -15.84 5.95 -8.66
C ASP A 59 -14.46 6.30 -8.09
N ILE A 60 -14.08 7.58 -8.15
CA ILE A 60 -12.84 8.09 -7.56
C ILE A 60 -12.84 7.92 -6.03
N GLU A 61 -13.95 8.24 -5.35
CA GLU A 61 -14.07 8.06 -3.90
C GLU A 61 -13.95 6.58 -3.49
N ALA A 62 -14.58 5.67 -4.25
CA ALA A 62 -14.45 4.24 -4.03
C ALA A 62 -13.00 3.75 -4.22
N LEU A 63 -12.31 4.26 -5.25
CA LEU A 63 -10.90 3.97 -5.48
C LEU A 63 -10.01 4.50 -4.33
N GLU A 64 -10.26 5.70 -3.83
CA GLU A 64 -9.52 6.26 -2.69
C GLU A 64 -9.72 5.43 -1.41
N ALA A 65 -10.93 4.93 -1.15
CA ALA A 65 -11.20 4.04 -0.03
C ALA A 65 -10.46 2.69 -0.14
N ILE A 66 -10.35 2.15 -1.36
CA ILE A 66 -9.55 0.94 -1.63
C ILE A 66 -8.07 1.22 -1.37
N MET A 67 -7.54 2.36 -1.84
CA MET A 67 -6.15 2.72 -1.60
C MET A 67 -5.85 2.87 -0.11
N ALA A 68 -6.74 3.51 0.66
CA ALA A 68 -6.57 3.63 2.11
C ALA A 68 -6.52 2.26 2.81
N SER A 69 -7.29 1.30 2.31
CA SER A 69 -7.24 -0.09 2.82
C SER A 69 -5.92 -0.78 2.48
N LEU A 70 -5.39 -0.56 1.27
CA LEU A 70 -4.09 -1.08 0.83
C LEU A 70 -2.93 -0.44 1.61
N ASP A 71 -2.99 0.86 1.89
CA ASP A 71 -2.01 1.56 2.73
C ASP A 71 -1.97 0.94 4.14
N ALA A 72 -3.13 0.70 4.75
CA ALA A 72 -3.22 0.08 6.07
C ALA A 72 -2.67 -1.36 6.10
N MET A 73 -2.83 -2.12 5.00
CA MET A 73 -2.21 -3.45 4.86
C MET A 73 -0.69 -3.35 4.77
N ASN A 74 -0.18 -2.41 3.99
CA ASN A 74 1.27 -2.21 3.82
C ASN A 74 1.92 -1.77 5.14
N GLU A 75 1.26 -0.90 5.92
CA GLU A 75 1.71 -0.49 7.24
C GLU A 75 1.77 -1.68 8.24
N TYR A 76 0.81 -2.62 8.15
CA TYR A 76 0.85 -3.84 8.94
C TYR A 76 2.03 -4.75 8.58
N GLU A 77 2.33 -4.90 7.28
CA GLU A 77 3.48 -5.68 6.80
C GLU A 77 4.80 -5.06 7.27
N ASP A 78 4.91 -3.73 7.26
CA ASP A 78 6.08 -3.00 7.78
C ASP A 78 6.28 -3.18 9.29
N VAL A 79 5.20 -3.13 10.07
CA VAL A 79 5.23 -3.40 11.53
C VAL A 79 5.59 -4.86 11.81
N ALA A 80 5.07 -5.80 11.04
CA ALA A 80 5.42 -7.22 11.16
C ALA A 80 6.91 -7.43 10.85
N ARG A 81 7.44 -6.79 9.80
CA ARG A 81 8.86 -6.81 9.45
C ARG A 81 9.73 -6.28 10.59
N GLN A 82 9.43 -5.11 11.14
CA GLN A 82 10.20 -4.55 12.27
C GLN A 82 10.29 -5.52 13.45
N LYS A 83 9.18 -6.20 13.77
CA LYS A 83 9.17 -7.20 14.86
C LYS A 83 10.06 -8.41 14.57
N TYR A 84 10.16 -8.85 13.31
CA TYR A 84 11.06 -9.93 12.93
C TYR A 84 12.53 -9.49 12.98
N ASP A 85 12.86 -8.31 12.45
CA ASP A 85 14.23 -7.77 12.48
C ASP A 85 14.71 -7.55 13.93
N GLU A 86 13.85 -7.04 14.82
CA GLU A 86 14.15 -6.93 16.25
C GLU A 86 14.41 -8.30 16.91
N CYS A 87 13.65 -9.32 16.51
CA CYS A 87 13.82 -10.67 17.05
C CYS A 87 15.15 -11.27 16.58
N GLU A 88 15.47 -11.17 15.28
CA GLU A 88 16.76 -11.62 14.74
C GLU A 88 17.94 -10.87 15.38
N SER A 89 17.85 -9.55 15.56
CA SER A 89 18.89 -8.77 16.25
C SER A 89 19.09 -9.23 17.70
N LYS A 90 18.00 -9.45 18.44
CA LYS A 90 18.07 -9.94 19.84
C LYS A 90 18.67 -11.34 19.92
N VAL A 91 18.33 -12.23 18.97
CA VAL A 91 18.91 -13.58 18.90
C VAL A 91 20.39 -13.51 18.52
N ALA A 92 20.76 -12.67 17.56
CA ALA A 92 22.16 -12.47 17.17
C ALA A 92 23.01 -11.94 18.34
N ASP A 93 22.48 -10.98 19.10
CA ASP A 93 23.14 -10.45 20.31
C ASP A 93 23.30 -11.51 21.40
N LEU A 94 22.27 -12.32 21.64
CA LEU A 94 22.32 -13.44 22.59
C LEU A 94 23.35 -14.50 22.17
N VAL A 95 23.38 -14.87 20.89
CA VAL A 95 24.36 -15.84 20.36
C VAL A 95 25.78 -15.28 20.47
N ASN A 96 25.98 -13.99 20.17
CA ASN A 96 27.27 -13.33 20.32
C ASN A 96 27.72 -13.26 21.78
N GLN A 97 26.81 -13.07 22.75
CA GLN A 97 27.17 -13.12 24.16
C GLN A 97 27.57 -14.51 24.64
N VAL A 98 26.96 -15.57 24.09
CA VAL A 98 27.28 -16.96 24.46
C VAL A 98 28.58 -17.44 23.81
N HIS A 99 28.94 -16.92 22.63
CA HIS A 99 30.16 -17.33 21.91
C HIS A 99 31.45 -16.65 22.41
N VAL A 100 31.35 -15.63 23.27
CA VAL A 100 32.48 -14.89 23.84
C VAL A 100 32.68 -15.21 25.34
N GLY A 101 32.11 -16.33 25.82
CA GLY A 101 32.30 -16.86 27.18
C GLY A 101 33.20 -18.08 27.23
#